data_AF-A0A3P6H955-F1
#
_entry.id   AF-A0A3P6H955-F1
#
_cell.length_a   1.000
_cell.length_b   1.000
_cell.length_c   1.000
_cell.angle_alpha   90.00
_cell.angle_beta   90.00
_cell.angle_gamma   90.00
#
_symmetry.space_group_name_H-M   'P 1'
#
loop_
_entity.id
_entity.type
_entity.pdbx_description
1 polymer ?
#
loop_
_entity_poly.entity_id
_entity_poly.type
_entity_poly.pdbx_seq_one_letter_code
_entity_poly.pdbx_strand_id
1 'polypeptide(L)'
;MKTRSSDVQGANRGKRKAPEGDENGRGKRRSVQSDEQKKAPQIGDYGRGNKRLAPSNEQKKGKKILRGIRSCVSPRCSASSTHRPSFFWFEQDAWTYISRFLDGKSLVMLGATSKWFHKTVMEESIWRFACLRDLQVPRPFPVSSSWNKIYASAFDGSHSYLFHQKEKHIDWMRIGAFTLDSRMSLLTESLSGQLKVPRVQGTIEQMLQSTGSCIIKDIKSGIWIADLQLVRCPVCDLSTCDGTMQTLDTRHIELFLNEEYKDGSWDYNLIGSHKLQKDTSAACGAIFDLKHVKASASSGILHLKSWTGEPDDSQPKAFITTHAVAVHTRLQKNEGILVKYQTMKAGTDGDIVAIRISQQLL
;
A
#
# COMPACT_ATOMS: atom_id res chain seq x y z
N MET A 1 -80.02 -7.96 -2.13
CA MET A 1 -80.18 -7.26 -3.42
C MET A 1 -79.15 -7.84 -4.38
N LYS A 2 -79.63 -8.56 -5.42
CA LYS A 2 -78.96 -9.11 -6.63
C LYS A 2 -77.57 -9.77 -6.47
N THR A 3 -77.48 -11.11 -6.37
CA THR A 3 -77.35 -12.13 -7.46
C THR A 3 -76.06 -11.97 -8.29
N ARG A 4 -75.24 -12.97 -8.64
CA ARG A 4 -75.28 -14.45 -8.61
C ARG A 4 -73.93 -14.94 -9.18
N SER A 5 -73.51 -16.15 -8.77
CA SER A 5 -72.84 -17.19 -9.61
C SER A 5 -71.43 -16.89 -10.16
N SER A 6 -70.44 -17.79 -10.21
CA SER A 6 -70.33 -19.23 -10.00
C SER A 6 -68.85 -19.58 -10.10
N ASP A 7 -68.35 -20.37 -9.14
CA ASP A 7 -67.68 -21.66 -9.31
C ASP A 7 -66.68 -21.94 -10.47
N VAL A 8 -65.46 -22.27 -10.02
CA VAL A 8 -64.75 -23.57 -10.20
C VAL A 8 -63.69 -23.72 -11.32
N GLN A 9 -62.57 -24.34 -10.89
CA GLN A 9 -61.47 -24.99 -11.63
C GLN A 9 -60.50 -24.06 -12.39
N GLY A 10 -59.19 -24.30 -12.44
CA GLY A 10 -58.36 -25.42 -12.03
C GLY A 10 -57.01 -25.30 -12.76
N ALA A 11 -55.94 -25.70 -12.09
CA ALA A 11 -54.67 -26.21 -12.60
C ALA A 11 -53.83 -25.46 -13.67
N ASN A 12 -52.53 -25.46 -13.35
CA ASN A 12 -51.36 -25.73 -14.22
C ASN A 12 -50.54 -24.59 -14.84
N ARG A 13 -49.25 -24.65 -14.42
CA ARG A 13 -48.00 -24.59 -15.20
C ARG A 13 -47.70 -23.31 -15.98
N GLY A 14 -46.55 -22.72 -15.65
CA GLY A 14 -45.83 -21.83 -16.55
C GLY A 14 -44.44 -21.46 -16.05
N LYS A 15 -43.48 -22.39 -16.18
CA LYS A 15 -42.04 -22.07 -16.21
C LYS A 15 -41.83 -20.91 -17.19
N ARG A 16 -41.22 -19.80 -16.77
CA ARG A 16 -40.70 -18.79 -17.70
C ARG A 16 -39.18 -18.93 -17.81
N LYS A 17 -38.78 -19.25 -19.04
CA LYS A 17 -37.43 -19.32 -19.57
C LYS A 17 -36.76 -17.93 -19.56
N ALA A 18 -35.45 -17.95 -19.39
CA ALA A 18 -34.55 -16.85 -19.76
C ALA A 18 -34.52 -16.65 -21.29
N PRO A 19 -34.20 -15.45 -21.79
CA PRO A 19 -33.73 -15.26 -23.15
C PRO A 19 -32.19 -15.27 -23.21
N GLU A 20 -31.63 -16.26 -23.91
CA GLU A 20 -30.49 -16.06 -24.82
C GLU A 20 -30.99 -15.16 -25.97
N GLY A 21 -30.24 -14.29 -26.63
CA GLY A 21 -28.85 -13.87 -26.65
C GLY A 21 -28.76 -12.95 -27.88
N ASP A 22 -27.82 -12.01 -27.92
CA ASP A 22 -27.39 -11.44 -29.20
C ASP A 22 -25.89 -11.13 -29.14
N GLU A 23 -25.20 -11.66 -30.14
CA GLU A 23 -23.77 -11.62 -30.36
C GLU A 23 -23.34 -10.27 -30.94
N ASN A 24 -22.19 -9.73 -30.49
CA ASN A 24 -21.05 -9.34 -31.33
C ASN A 24 -20.10 -8.40 -30.59
N GLY A 25 -18.81 -8.75 -30.50
CA GLY A 25 -17.80 -7.78 -30.03
C GLY A 25 -16.46 -8.32 -29.50
N ARG A 26 -15.87 -9.32 -30.16
CA ARG A 26 -14.43 -9.69 -30.23
C ARG A 26 -13.41 -8.90 -29.38
N GLY A 27 -12.62 -9.64 -28.59
CA GLY A 27 -11.31 -9.22 -28.06
C GLY A 27 -10.50 -10.31 -27.36
N LYS A 28 -10.28 -11.48 -28.00
CA LYS A 28 -9.42 -12.57 -27.49
C LYS A 28 -7.96 -12.11 -27.33
N ARG A 29 -7.36 -12.25 -26.14
CA ARG A 29 -5.91 -12.44 -25.99
C ARG A 29 -5.62 -13.84 -25.47
N ARG A 30 -4.81 -14.55 -26.26
CA ARG A 30 -4.35 -15.92 -26.07
C ARG A 30 -3.36 -16.01 -24.92
N SER A 31 -3.52 -17.06 -24.14
CA SER A 31 -2.49 -17.75 -23.38
C SER A 31 -1.44 -18.35 -24.31
N VAL A 32 -0.16 -18.22 -23.94
CA VAL A 32 0.91 -19.11 -24.41
C VAL A 32 1.88 -19.33 -23.24
N GLN A 33 1.86 -20.55 -22.70
CA GLN A 33 3.00 -21.19 -22.06
C GLN A 33 3.54 -22.19 -23.07
N SER A 34 4.85 -22.19 -23.30
CA SER A 34 5.65 -23.43 -23.39
C SER A 34 7.14 -23.11 -23.50
N ASP A 35 7.89 -23.92 -22.78
CA ASP A 35 9.35 -24.02 -22.65
C ASP A 35 10.17 -23.99 -23.94
N GLU A 36 11.44 -23.55 -23.85
CA GLU A 36 12.57 -24.41 -24.24
C GLU A 36 13.94 -23.87 -23.77
N GLN A 37 14.85 -24.82 -23.63
CA GLN A 37 16.09 -24.80 -22.85
C GLN A 37 17.33 -24.22 -23.59
N LYS A 38 18.29 -23.76 -22.78
CA LYS A 38 19.77 -23.89 -22.89
C LYS A 38 20.45 -23.66 -24.26
N LYS A 39 21.44 -22.75 -24.28
CA LYS A 39 22.89 -23.09 -24.29
C LYS A 39 23.78 -21.83 -24.35
N ALA A 40 24.83 -21.84 -23.53
CA ALA A 40 25.96 -20.91 -23.58
C ALA A 40 26.94 -21.29 -24.71
N PRO A 41 27.77 -20.36 -25.24
CA PRO A 41 28.92 -20.73 -26.07
C PRO A 41 30.19 -20.91 -25.21
N GLN A 42 30.81 -22.07 -25.41
CA GLN A 42 32.13 -22.43 -24.88
C GLN A 42 33.27 -21.78 -25.68
N ILE A 43 34.36 -21.60 -24.93
CA ILE A 43 35.73 -21.31 -25.35
C ILE A 43 36.22 -22.35 -26.37
N GLY A 44 36.85 -21.88 -27.45
CA GLY A 44 37.59 -22.69 -28.41
C GLY A 44 38.91 -22.01 -28.77
N ASP A 45 39.99 -22.59 -28.27
CA ASP A 45 41.40 -22.30 -28.59
C ASP A 45 41.80 -23.09 -29.83
N TYR A 46 42.45 -22.46 -30.82
CA TYR A 46 43.37 -23.08 -31.79
C TYR A 46 44.17 -22.01 -32.54
N GLY A 47 45.49 -22.18 -32.59
CA GLY A 47 46.21 -22.05 -33.87
C GLY A 47 47.23 -20.92 -34.06
N ARG A 48 48.37 -21.09 -33.39
CA ARG A 48 49.72 -20.54 -33.65
C ARG A 48 50.12 -20.41 -35.14
N GLY A 49 50.71 -19.27 -35.53
CA GLY A 49 51.39 -19.08 -36.83
C GLY A 49 52.32 -17.86 -36.87
N ASN A 50 53.61 -18.06 -36.65
CA ASN A 50 54.71 -17.09 -36.73
C ASN A 50 54.94 -16.55 -38.17
N LYS A 51 55.28 -15.26 -38.32
CA LYS A 51 56.51 -14.80 -39.00
C LYS A 51 56.71 -13.27 -38.89
N ARG A 52 57.95 -12.90 -38.54
CA ARG A 52 58.52 -11.54 -38.48
C ARG A 52 58.71 -10.96 -39.89
N LEU A 53 58.72 -9.63 -40.02
CA LEU A 53 59.82 -8.79 -40.55
C LEU A 53 59.37 -7.31 -40.62
N ALA A 54 60.23 -6.41 -40.14
CA ALA A 54 60.12 -4.94 -40.24
C ALA A 54 61.01 -4.43 -41.41
N PRO A 55 61.25 -3.11 -41.56
CA PRO A 55 60.34 -2.06 -42.02
C PRO A 55 60.86 -1.41 -43.33
N SER A 56 60.06 -0.57 -44.01
CA SER A 56 60.59 0.34 -45.04
C SER A 56 59.90 1.70 -45.02
N ASN A 57 60.70 2.74 -44.77
CA ASN A 57 60.39 4.15 -44.98
C ASN A 57 60.08 4.44 -46.45
N GLU A 58 59.11 5.32 -46.75
CA GLU A 58 59.39 6.67 -47.27
C GLU A 58 58.12 7.49 -47.59
N GLN A 59 58.10 8.70 -47.02
CA GLN A 59 57.66 10.00 -47.55
C GLN A 59 56.31 10.22 -48.27
N LYS A 60 55.51 11.04 -47.57
CA LYS A 60 54.92 12.34 -47.99
C LYS A 60 53.55 12.40 -48.69
N LYS A 61 52.74 13.28 -48.06
CA LYS A 61 51.71 14.21 -48.57
C LYS A 61 50.29 13.68 -48.75
N GLY A 62 49.36 14.29 -48.01
CA GLY A 62 47.94 14.31 -48.35
C GLY A 62 47.01 14.48 -47.16
N LYS A 63 46.81 15.73 -46.70
CA LYS A 63 45.76 16.10 -45.75
C LYS A 63 44.38 15.74 -46.32
N LYS A 64 43.56 15.00 -45.56
CA LYS A 64 42.09 15.17 -45.41
C LYS A 64 41.63 14.32 -44.22
N ILE A 65 41.74 14.87 -43.01
CA ILE A 65 41.16 14.27 -41.80
C ILE A 65 39.65 14.56 -41.83
N LEU A 66 38.86 13.49 -41.91
CA LEU A 66 37.41 13.48 -41.66
C LEU A 66 37.14 14.04 -40.26
N ARG A 67 36.25 15.03 -40.15
CA ARG A 67 35.78 15.59 -38.88
C ARG A 67 34.99 14.50 -38.13
N GLY A 68 35.64 13.83 -37.18
CA GLY A 68 34.99 13.00 -36.18
C GLY A 68 34.13 13.84 -35.23
N ILE A 69 32.97 13.28 -34.87
CA ILE A 69 32.01 13.83 -33.92
C ILE A 69 32.72 14.09 -32.58
N ARG A 70 32.59 15.32 -32.06
CA ARG A 70 33.21 15.75 -30.79
C ARG A 70 32.72 14.90 -29.62
N SER A 71 33.64 14.16 -29.00
CA SER A 71 33.48 13.60 -27.67
C SER A 71 33.38 14.73 -26.63
N CYS A 72 32.32 14.73 -25.82
CA CYS A 72 32.14 15.64 -24.69
C CYS A 72 33.31 15.51 -23.71
N VAL A 73 34.07 16.58 -23.52
CA VAL A 73 35.15 16.66 -22.52
C VAL A 73 34.54 17.18 -21.23
N SER A 74 34.55 16.39 -20.15
CA SER A 74 34.18 16.85 -18.81
C SER A 74 35.06 18.04 -18.38
N PRO A 75 34.54 19.06 -17.69
CA PRO A 75 35.34 20.22 -17.32
C PRO A 75 36.48 19.81 -16.37
N ARG A 76 37.72 20.17 -16.72
CA ARG A 76 38.88 20.06 -15.82
C ARG A 76 38.83 21.19 -14.80
N CYS A 77 38.91 20.86 -13.51
CA CYS A 77 39.13 21.83 -12.45
C CYS A 77 40.57 22.36 -12.52
N SER A 78 40.72 23.62 -12.94
CA SER A 78 41.98 24.36 -12.76
C SER A 78 41.91 25.12 -11.44
N ALA A 79 42.80 24.78 -10.52
CA ALA A 79 43.03 25.54 -9.30
C ALA A 79 43.64 26.91 -9.64
N SER A 80 43.36 27.89 -8.77
CA SER A 80 43.95 29.24 -8.66
C SER A 80 43.51 30.32 -9.67
N SER A 81 42.45 31.06 -9.32
CA SER A 81 42.48 32.53 -9.36
C SER A 81 41.48 33.12 -8.38
N THR A 82 42.00 33.92 -7.45
CA THR A 82 41.34 34.72 -6.41
C THR A 82 40.34 35.72 -6.97
N HIS A 83 39.10 35.28 -7.15
CA HIS A 83 37.90 36.12 -7.06
C HIS A 83 36.87 35.32 -6.28
N ARG A 84 36.57 35.74 -5.04
CA ARG A 84 35.39 35.26 -4.31
C ARG A 84 34.17 35.94 -4.93
N PRO A 85 33.25 35.24 -5.61
CA PRO A 85 31.87 35.62 -5.50
C PRO A 85 31.46 35.26 -4.07
N SER A 86 30.84 36.22 -3.40
CA SER A 86 30.26 36.04 -2.09
C SER A 86 29.10 35.04 -2.16
N PHE A 87 29.42 33.74 -2.15
CA PHE A 87 28.44 32.68 -1.96
C PHE A 87 28.10 32.62 -0.47
N PHE A 88 27.12 33.46 -0.11
CA PHE A 88 26.51 33.52 1.21
C PHE A 88 25.72 32.23 1.48
N TRP A 89 25.70 31.87 2.76
CA TRP A 89 25.21 30.64 3.37
C TRP A 89 23.68 30.40 3.32
N PHE A 90 22.98 30.56 2.19
CA PHE A 90 21.51 30.34 2.14
C PHE A 90 20.90 29.67 0.90
N GLU A 91 21.67 28.99 0.06
CA GLU A 91 21.09 28.03 -0.89
C GLU A 91 21.42 26.62 -0.44
N GLN A 92 20.41 25.92 0.07
CA GLN A 92 20.35 24.48 -0.11
C GLN A 92 20.55 24.22 -1.61
N ASP A 93 21.60 23.48 -1.99
CA ASP A 93 21.97 23.22 -3.39
C ASP A 93 20.71 23.09 -4.24
N ALA A 94 20.60 23.89 -5.31
CA ALA A 94 19.45 23.87 -6.21
C ALA A 94 19.09 22.44 -6.61
N TRP A 95 20.08 21.56 -6.74
CA TRP A 95 19.86 20.13 -6.98
C TRP A 95 19.23 19.38 -5.82
N THR A 96 19.59 19.65 -4.57
CA THR A 96 18.90 19.09 -3.39
C THR A 96 17.45 19.57 -3.34
N TYR A 97 17.18 20.84 -3.68
CA TYR A 97 15.81 21.36 -3.75
C TYR A 97 15.01 20.71 -4.89
N ILE A 98 15.55 20.66 -6.11
CA ILE A 98 14.90 20.01 -7.27
C ILE A 98 14.62 18.54 -6.99
N SER A 99 15.57 17.83 -6.39
CA SER A 99 15.46 16.39 -6.09
C SER A 99 14.26 16.08 -5.20
N ARG A 100 13.86 16.99 -4.30
CA ARG A 100 12.65 16.82 -3.47
C ARG A 100 11.37 16.68 -4.28
N PHE A 101 11.33 17.12 -5.53
CA PHE A 101 10.16 17.06 -6.40
C PHE A 101 10.19 15.88 -7.38
N LEU A 102 11.25 15.08 -7.36
CA LEU A 102 11.36 13.86 -8.16
C LEU A 102 10.69 12.68 -7.44
N ASP A 103 10.08 11.77 -8.20
CA ASP A 103 9.61 10.48 -7.67
C ASP A 103 10.79 9.54 -7.40
N GLY A 104 10.56 8.47 -6.64
CA GLY A 104 11.62 7.53 -6.26
C GLY A 104 12.37 6.96 -7.46
N LYS A 105 11.66 6.67 -8.55
CA LYS A 105 12.27 6.16 -9.80
C LYS A 105 13.21 7.20 -10.41
N SER A 106 12.78 8.45 -10.51
CA SER A 106 13.58 9.55 -11.08
C SER A 106 14.77 9.90 -10.20
N LEU A 107 14.64 9.82 -8.88
CA LEU A 107 15.76 9.96 -7.94
C LEU A 107 16.84 8.90 -8.19
N VAL A 108 16.45 7.63 -8.31
CA VAL A 108 17.39 6.52 -8.60
C VAL A 108 18.06 6.73 -9.96
N MET A 109 17.29 7.10 -11.00
CA MET A 109 17.83 7.40 -12.32
C MET A 109 18.83 8.57 -12.29
N LEU A 110 18.52 9.65 -11.56
CA LEU A 110 19.42 10.79 -11.39
C LEU A 110 20.71 10.38 -10.69
N GLY A 111 20.61 9.60 -9.61
CA GLY A 111 21.78 9.08 -8.89
C GLY A 111 22.67 8.20 -9.77
N ALA A 112 22.11 7.46 -10.73
CA ALA A 112 22.87 6.61 -11.65
C ALA A 112 23.68 7.40 -12.71
N THR A 113 23.40 8.70 -12.91
CA THR A 113 24.08 9.50 -13.94
C THR A 113 25.53 9.83 -13.59
N SER A 114 25.86 10.02 -12.32
CA SER A 114 27.23 10.33 -11.87
C SER A 114 27.41 10.11 -10.36
N LYS A 115 28.68 9.97 -9.93
CA LYS A 115 29.02 9.86 -8.50
C LYS A 115 28.58 11.08 -7.67
N TRP A 116 28.59 12.26 -8.28
CA TRP A 116 28.16 13.49 -7.60
C TRP A 116 26.66 13.46 -7.31
N PHE A 117 25.85 13.19 -8.34
CA PHE A 117 24.40 13.04 -8.16
C PHE A 117 24.02 11.91 -7.23
N HIS A 118 24.74 10.78 -7.29
CA HIS A 118 24.53 9.69 -6.34
C HIS A 118 24.69 10.17 -4.90
N LYS A 119 25.77 10.89 -4.60
CA LYS A 119 26.02 11.43 -3.25
C LYS A 119 24.92 12.41 -2.82
N THR A 120 24.48 13.30 -3.71
CA THR A 120 23.42 14.27 -3.43
C THR A 120 22.08 13.58 -3.17
N VAL A 121 21.63 12.69 -4.07
CA VAL A 121 20.34 11.98 -3.95
C VAL A 121 20.27 11.12 -2.69
N MET A 122 21.38 10.56 -2.23
CA MET A 122 21.44 9.72 -1.03
C MET A 122 21.35 10.52 0.28
N GLU A 123 21.20 11.85 0.23
CA GLU A 123 20.88 12.63 1.43
C GLU A 123 19.52 12.26 2.03
N GLU A 124 19.51 11.96 3.33
CA GLU A 124 18.31 11.61 4.09
C GLU A 124 17.17 12.62 3.94
N SER A 125 17.50 13.91 3.78
CA SER A 125 16.50 14.97 3.65
C SER A 125 15.67 14.87 2.37
N ILE A 126 16.23 14.33 1.28
CA ILE A 126 15.57 14.14 0.00
C ILE A 126 14.58 12.99 0.11
N TRP A 127 15.04 11.83 0.61
CA TRP A 127 14.18 10.66 0.77
C TRP A 127 13.09 10.88 1.80
N ARG A 128 13.38 11.63 2.89
CA ARG A 128 12.35 12.06 3.83
C ARG A 128 11.26 12.86 3.15
N PHE A 129 11.64 13.85 2.34
CA PHE A 129 10.65 14.68 1.64
C PHE A 129 9.85 13.88 0.62
N ALA A 130 10.54 13.08 -0.21
CA ALA A 130 9.89 12.22 -1.19
C ALA A 130 8.91 11.25 -0.51
N CYS A 131 9.31 10.62 0.59
CA CYS A 131 8.46 9.72 1.37
C CYS A 131 7.20 10.42 1.89
N LEU A 132 7.36 11.58 2.55
CA LEU A 132 6.21 12.31 3.10
C LEU A 132 5.26 12.82 2.01
N ARG A 133 5.80 13.30 0.90
CA ARG A 133 5.03 13.77 -0.26
C ARG A 133 4.23 12.63 -0.88
N ASP A 134 4.90 11.51 -1.19
CA ASP A 134 4.29 10.39 -1.91
C ASP A 134 3.28 9.64 -1.03
N LEU A 135 3.50 9.62 0.28
CA LEU A 135 2.53 9.12 1.26
C LEU A 135 1.47 10.15 1.69
N GLN A 136 1.61 11.41 1.28
CA GLN A 136 0.72 12.52 1.61
C GLN A 136 0.56 12.76 3.13
N VAL A 137 1.62 12.52 3.91
CA VAL A 137 1.63 12.77 5.36
C VAL A 137 2.32 14.11 5.67
N PRO A 138 1.70 15.00 6.48
CA PRO A 138 2.10 16.39 6.56
C PRO A 138 3.34 16.65 7.41
N ARG A 139 3.75 15.71 8.27
CA ARG A 139 4.84 15.93 9.22
C ARG A 139 5.76 14.72 9.32
N PRO A 140 7.08 14.95 9.38
CA PRO A 140 8.03 13.90 9.74
C PRO A 140 7.81 13.47 11.18
N PHE A 141 7.97 12.17 11.42
CA PHE A 141 8.15 11.62 12.75
C PHE A 141 9.60 11.16 12.92
N PRO A 142 10.11 11.09 14.16
CA PRO A 142 11.36 10.38 14.42
C PRO A 142 11.25 8.95 13.90
N VAL A 143 12.24 8.55 13.11
CA VAL A 143 12.41 7.19 12.60
C VAL A 143 13.77 6.68 13.05
N SER A 144 13.85 5.38 13.31
CA SER A 144 15.07 4.67 13.68
C SER A 144 15.89 4.23 12.47
N SER A 145 15.25 4.13 11.29
CA SER A 145 15.85 3.69 10.04
C SER A 145 16.08 4.84 9.04
N SER A 146 16.96 4.62 8.07
CA SER A 146 17.24 5.60 7.02
C SER A 146 16.04 5.76 6.08
N TRP A 147 15.74 7.01 5.70
CA TRP A 147 14.56 7.36 4.91
C TRP A 147 14.55 6.73 3.52
N ASN A 148 15.72 6.48 2.93
CA ASN A 148 15.81 5.79 1.65
C ASN A 148 15.33 4.32 1.74
N LYS A 149 15.63 3.63 2.85
CA LYS A 149 15.16 2.27 3.10
C LYS A 149 13.67 2.25 3.38
N ILE A 150 13.22 3.17 4.23
CA ILE A 150 11.79 3.37 4.54
C ILE A 150 10.99 3.62 3.26
N TYR A 151 11.48 4.51 2.40
CA TYR A 151 10.85 4.77 1.10
C TYR A 151 10.82 3.50 0.26
N ALA A 152 11.95 2.82 0.09
CA ALA A 152 11.99 1.59 -0.71
C ALA A 152 10.97 0.55 -0.23
N SER A 153 10.92 0.25 1.07
CA SER A 153 9.99 -0.75 1.63
C SER A 153 8.51 -0.30 1.59
N ALA A 154 8.25 1.00 1.68
CA ALA A 154 6.89 1.53 1.56
C ALA A 154 6.31 1.39 0.14
N PHE A 155 7.16 1.23 -0.89
CA PHE A 155 6.77 1.22 -2.30
C PHE A 155 7.19 -0.03 -3.10
N ASP A 156 7.98 -0.94 -2.53
CA ASP A 156 8.44 -2.18 -3.21
C ASP A 156 7.43 -3.35 -3.17
N GLY A 157 6.35 -3.20 -2.42
CA GLY A 157 5.30 -4.22 -2.25
C GLY A 157 5.49 -5.16 -1.05
N SER A 158 6.58 -5.03 -0.28
CA SER A 158 6.79 -5.77 0.98
C SER A 158 5.71 -5.49 2.04
N HIS A 159 5.06 -4.34 1.91
CA HIS A 159 3.90 -3.97 2.69
C HIS A 159 2.59 -4.62 2.23
N SER A 160 2.52 -5.37 1.13
CA SER A 160 1.22 -5.92 0.69
C SER A 160 0.81 -7.13 1.55
N TYR A 161 -0.48 -7.31 1.80
CA TYR A 161 -1.00 -8.53 2.43
C TYR A 161 -0.65 -9.79 1.61
N LEU A 162 -0.55 -9.65 0.28
CA LEU A 162 -0.06 -10.67 -0.65
C LEU A 162 1.35 -11.16 -0.32
N PHE A 163 2.14 -10.40 0.43
CA PHE A 163 3.49 -10.81 0.77
C PHE A 163 3.49 -12.10 1.62
N HIS A 164 2.56 -12.25 2.56
CA HIS A 164 2.45 -13.43 3.42
C HIS A 164 1.30 -14.38 3.06
N GLN A 165 0.20 -13.90 2.46
CA GLN A 165 -1.04 -14.69 2.32
C GLN A 165 -1.61 -14.66 0.90
N LYS A 166 -0.80 -15.08 -0.09
CA LYS A 166 -1.17 -15.09 -1.51
C LYS A 166 -2.43 -15.91 -1.83
N GLU A 167 -2.60 -17.04 -1.16
CA GLU A 167 -3.65 -18.01 -1.49
C GLU A 167 -5.05 -17.53 -1.08
N LYS A 168 -5.12 -16.70 -0.03
CA LYS A 168 -6.38 -16.20 0.54
C LYS A 168 -6.78 -14.85 -0.02
N HIS A 169 -5.84 -14.11 -0.58
CA HIS A 169 -6.09 -12.77 -1.09
C HIS A 169 -6.93 -12.81 -2.39
N ILE A 170 -7.97 -11.99 -2.44
CA ILE A 170 -8.80 -11.79 -3.62
C ILE A 170 -8.42 -10.47 -4.28
N ASP A 171 -8.52 -9.37 -3.54
CA ASP A 171 -8.28 -8.02 -4.05
C ASP A 171 -7.86 -7.08 -2.92
N TRP A 172 -7.32 -5.91 -3.27
CA TRP A 172 -6.89 -4.91 -2.30
C TRP A 172 -6.98 -3.48 -2.82
N MET A 173 -6.99 -2.54 -1.88
CA MET A 173 -6.92 -1.11 -2.16
C MET A 173 -5.97 -0.44 -1.16
N ARG A 174 -4.96 0.29 -1.66
CA ARG A 174 -4.19 1.25 -0.85
C ARG A 174 -5.13 2.38 -0.44
N ILE A 175 -5.32 2.56 0.86
CA ILE A 175 -6.08 3.70 1.38
C ILE A 175 -5.18 4.93 1.46
N GLY A 176 -3.97 4.77 2.00
CA GLY A 176 -2.98 5.85 2.12
C GLY A 176 -2.10 5.66 3.34
N ALA A 177 -1.59 6.77 3.88
CA ALA A 177 -0.87 6.79 5.15
C ALA A 177 -1.45 7.85 6.09
N PHE A 178 -1.33 7.57 7.39
CA PHE A 178 -1.75 8.46 8.47
C PHE A 178 -0.75 8.36 9.62
N THR A 179 -0.97 9.12 10.68
CA THR A 179 -0.06 9.21 11.82
C THR A 179 -0.76 8.86 13.12
N LEU A 180 -0.09 8.06 13.96
CA LEU A 180 -0.47 7.82 15.34
C LEU A 180 0.61 8.46 16.22
N ASP A 181 0.26 9.53 16.94
CA ASP A 181 1.15 10.25 17.85
C ASP A 181 0.92 9.87 19.32
N SER A 182 -0.32 9.59 19.72
CA SER A 182 -0.64 9.04 21.02
C SER A 182 -0.36 7.54 21.01
N ARG A 183 0.32 7.04 22.04
CA ARG A 183 0.63 5.61 22.23
C ARG A 183 -0.64 4.76 22.44
N MET A 184 -1.81 5.30 22.09
CA MET A 184 -3.14 4.76 22.29
C MET A 184 -4.00 5.01 21.05
N SER A 185 -4.79 4.04 20.65
CA SER A 185 -5.70 4.17 19.50
C SER A 185 -7.08 3.66 19.87
N LEU A 186 -8.09 4.33 19.32
CA LEU A 186 -9.47 3.87 19.35
C LEU A 186 -9.75 3.06 18.08
N LEU A 187 -10.13 1.81 18.26
CA LEU A 187 -10.63 0.94 17.20
C LEU A 187 -12.14 0.85 17.30
N THR A 188 -12.86 0.93 16.19
CA THR A 188 -14.32 0.83 16.17
C THR A 188 -14.83 0.15 14.92
N GLU A 189 -15.90 -0.62 15.06
CA GLU A 189 -16.67 -1.17 13.93
C GLU A 189 -17.93 -0.36 13.61
N SER A 190 -18.18 0.70 14.39
CA SER A 190 -19.34 1.58 14.22
C SER A 190 -18.89 3.01 13.96
N LEU A 191 -19.36 3.55 12.84
CA LEU A 191 -19.15 4.94 12.42
C LEU A 191 -20.46 5.75 12.43
N SER A 192 -21.58 5.10 12.76
CA SER A 192 -22.90 5.74 12.79
C SER A 192 -23.14 6.49 14.11
N GLY A 193 -23.59 7.74 14.03
CA GLY A 193 -23.98 8.54 15.19
C GLY A 193 -22.81 9.22 15.89
N GLN A 194 -22.99 9.59 17.16
CA GLN A 194 -21.89 10.15 17.96
C GLN A 194 -20.95 9.03 18.39
N LEU A 195 -19.68 9.12 17.97
CA LEU A 195 -18.63 8.18 18.33
C LEU A 195 -18.50 8.11 19.86
N LYS A 196 -18.87 6.96 20.43
CA LYS A 196 -18.73 6.68 21.86
C LYS A 196 -17.32 6.17 22.12
N VAL A 197 -16.50 7.01 22.75
CA VAL A 197 -15.18 6.60 23.23
C VAL A 197 -15.36 5.85 24.55
N PRO A 198 -14.97 4.56 24.63
CA PRO A 198 -15.10 3.80 25.87
C PRO A 198 -14.15 4.37 26.93
N ARG A 199 -14.49 4.16 28.20
CA ARG A 199 -13.54 4.45 29.28
C ARG A 199 -12.39 3.45 29.19
N VAL A 200 -11.17 3.87 29.52
CA VAL A 200 -9.94 3.03 29.50
C VAL A 200 -9.93 1.99 30.65
N GLN A 201 -11.10 1.57 31.12
CA GLN A 201 -11.26 0.71 32.28
C GLN A 201 -12.10 -0.51 31.89
N GLY A 202 -11.63 -1.70 32.25
CA GLY A 202 -12.21 -2.97 31.84
C GLY A 202 -11.37 -3.68 30.77
N THR A 203 -11.80 -4.89 30.40
CA THR A 203 -11.16 -5.67 29.32
C THR A 203 -11.59 -5.16 27.95
N ILE A 204 -10.86 -5.51 26.89
CA ILE A 204 -11.20 -5.13 25.51
C ILE A 204 -12.59 -5.68 25.15
N GLU A 205 -12.90 -6.90 25.56
CA GLU A 205 -14.20 -7.54 25.33
C GLU A 205 -15.34 -6.74 25.96
N GLN A 206 -15.15 -6.26 27.20
CA GLN A 206 -16.16 -5.43 27.88
C GLN A 206 -16.40 -4.12 27.13
N MET A 207 -15.34 -3.47 26.66
CA MET A 207 -15.47 -2.25 25.84
C MET A 207 -16.23 -2.54 24.54
N LEU A 208 -15.84 -3.59 23.82
CA LEU A 208 -16.49 -3.98 22.56
C LEU A 208 -17.98 -4.29 22.73
N GLN A 209 -18.35 -5.06 23.75
CA GLN A 209 -19.77 -5.37 24.03
C GLN A 209 -20.58 -4.13 24.40
N SER A 210 -19.95 -3.13 25.03
CA SER A 210 -20.63 -1.91 25.48
C SER A 210 -20.80 -0.84 24.39
N THR A 211 -19.81 -0.66 23.51
CA THR A 211 -19.76 0.46 22.56
C THR A 211 -19.47 0.07 21.11
N GLY A 212 -19.13 -1.20 20.83
CA GLY A 212 -18.61 -1.61 19.51
C GLY A 212 -17.24 -1.01 19.21
N SER A 213 -16.50 -0.61 20.24
CA SER A 213 -15.20 0.03 20.12
C SER A 213 -14.29 -0.33 21.29
N CYS A 214 -12.98 -0.27 21.10
CA CYS A 214 -12.00 -0.54 22.13
C CYS A 214 -10.81 0.42 22.02
N ILE A 215 -10.13 0.61 23.15
CA ILE A 215 -8.88 1.37 23.20
C ILE A 215 -7.73 0.39 23.41
N ILE A 216 -6.74 0.45 22.52
CA ILE A 216 -5.49 -0.27 22.66
C ILE A 216 -4.38 0.68 23.09
N LYS A 217 -3.35 0.15 23.77
CA LYS A 217 -2.19 0.89 24.28
C LYS A 217 -0.89 0.37 23.65
N ASP A 218 0.21 1.00 24.00
CA ASP A 218 1.57 0.60 23.60
C ASP A 218 1.77 0.58 22.08
N ILE A 219 1.13 1.52 21.38
CA ILE A 219 1.28 1.66 19.93
C ILE A 219 2.56 2.40 19.60
N LYS A 220 3.29 1.91 18.60
CA LYS A 220 4.46 2.62 18.07
C LYS A 220 4.00 3.91 17.40
N SER A 221 4.45 5.04 17.94
CA SER A 221 4.18 6.34 17.33
C SER A 221 4.87 6.46 15.96
N GLY A 222 4.26 7.18 15.02
CA GLY A 222 4.85 7.45 13.71
C GLY A 222 3.86 7.37 12.55
N ILE A 223 4.40 7.10 11.37
CA ILE A 223 3.65 6.96 10.12
C ILE A 223 3.19 5.51 9.96
N TRP A 224 1.92 5.35 9.62
CA TRP A 224 1.25 4.09 9.41
C TRP A 224 0.66 4.04 8.00
N ILE A 225 0.89 2.94 7.30
CA ILE A 225 0.28 2.66 5.99
C ILE A 225 -0.99 1.87 6.22
N ALA A 226 -2.06 2.26 5.53
CA ALA A 226 -3.37 1.62 5.61
C ALA A 226 -3.76 1.02 4.26
N ASP A 227 -4.19 -0.24 4.32
CA ASP A 227 -4.73 -0.97 3.19
C ASP A 227 -6.08 -1.60 3.56
N LEU A 228 -6.95 -1.70 2.56
CA LEU A 228 -8.13 -2.54 2.63
C LEU A 228 -7.86 -3.82 1.83
N GLN A 229 -8.09 -4.96 2.46
CA GLN A 229 -7.86 -6.28 1.89
C GLN A 229 -9.20 -7.01 1.80
N LEU A 230 -9.45 -7.63 0.65
CA LEU A 230 -10.54 -8.55 0.42
C LEU A 230 -9.96 -9.95 0.35
N VAL A 231 -10.40 -10.83 1.25
CA VAL A 231 -9.81 -12.15 1.41
C VAL A 231 -10.90 -13.22 1.47
N ARG A 232 -10.56 -14.44 1.05
CA ARG A 232 -11.44 -15.61 1.13
C ARG A 232 -11.78 -15.93 2.58
N CYS A 233 -12.94 -16.54 2.79
CA CYS A 233 -13.37 -16.96 4.12
C CYS A 233 -12.33 -17.89 4.76
N PRO A 234 -11.77 -17.52 5.91
CA PRO A 234 -10.71 -18.28 6.55
C PRO A 234 -11.19 -19.60 7.19
N VAL A 235 -12.51 -19.83 7.26
CA VAL A 235 -13.10 -21.03 7.88
C VAL A 235 -13.17 -22.20 6.89
N CYS A 236 -13.61 -21.93 5.66
CA CYS A 236 -13.79 -22.95 4.63
C CYS A 236 -12.57 -23.02 3.69
N ASP A 237 -11.90 -21.90 3.40
CA ASP A 237 -10.83 -21.75 2.39
C ASP A 237 -11.15 -22.38 1.01
N LEU A 238 -12.44 -22.65 0.75
CA LEU A 238 -12.92 -23.21 -0.50
C LEU A 238 -13.14 -22.06 -1.48
N SER A 239 -12.65 -22.23 -2.72
CA SER A 239 -12.90 -21.28 -3.81
C SER A 239 -14.38 -21.13 -4.17
N THR A 240 -15.23 -22.04 -3.70
CA THR A 240 -16.69 -22.06 -3.88
C THR A 240 -17.46 -21.45 -2.71
N CYS A 241 -16.76 -20.95 -1.70
CA CYS A 241 -17.34 -20.32 -0.53
C CYS A 241 -17.56 -18.84 -0.86
N ASP A 242 -18.82 -18.41 -0.98
CA ASP A 242 -19.17 -17.00 -1.22
C ASP A 242 -18.77 -16.07 -0.05
N GLY A 243 -18.39 -16.67 1.09
CA GLY A 243 -17.88 -15.98 2.26
C GLY A 243 -16.63 -15.18 1.91
N THR A 244 -16.81 -13.87 1.79
CA THR A 244 -15.72 -12.92 1.62
C THR A 244 -15.50 -12.17 2.93
N MET A 245 -14.25 -12.01 3.35
CA MET A 245 -13.87 -11.26 4.54
C MET A 245 -13.19 -9.96 4.12
N GLN A 246 -13.64 -8.86 4.71
CA GLN A 246 -12.99 -7.56 4.57
C GLN A 246 -12.01 -7.35 5.72
N THR A 247 -10.83 -6.81 5.43
CA THR A 247 -9.82 -6.54 6.45
C THR A 247 -9.22 -5.14 6.24
N LEU A 248 -9.43 -4.26 7.22
CA LEU A 248 -8.66 -3.02 7.35
C LEU A 248 -7.34 -3.37 8.05
N ASP A 249 -6.23 -3.20 7.34
CA ASP A 249 -4.90 -3.52 7.84
C ASP A 249 -4.05 -2.25 7.88
N THR A 250 -3.51 -1.92 9.05
CA THR A 250 -2.62 -0.78 9.23
C THR A 250 -1.30 -1.21 9.85
N ARG A 251 -0.21 -0.73 9.29
CA ARG A 251 1.15 -1.16 9.66
C ARG A 251 2.09 0.02 9.77
N HIS A 252 2.91 0.04 10.82
CA HIS A 252 3.94 1.06 10.99
C HIS A 252 4.95 0.97 9.84
N ILE A 253 5.38 2.12 9.31
CA ILE A 253 6.21 2.16 8.10
C ILE A 253 7.58 1.46 8.27
N GLU A 254 8.10 1.39 9.49
CA GLU A 254 9.37 0.71 9.78
C GLU A 254 9.21 -0.81 9.94
N LEU A 255 7.98 -1.32 10.04
CA LEU A 255 7.71 -2.75 10.16
C LEU A 255 8.40 -3.54 9.04
N PHE A 256 8.27 -3.04 7.81
CA PHE A 256 8.75 -3.69 6.58
C PHE A 256 10.28 -3.81 6.48
N LEU A 257 11.02 -3.16 7.39
CA LEU A 257 12.47 -3.23 7.45
C LEU A 257 12.97 -4.37 8.37
N ASN A 258 12.10 -4.93 9.22
CA ASN A 258 12.47 -5.99 10.15
C ASN A 258 12.54 -7.34 9.45
N GLU A 259 13.64 -8.07 9.66
CA GLU A 259 13.83 -9.39 9.06
C GLU A 259 12.83 -10.42 9.58
N GLU A 260 12.50 -10.39 10.88
CA GLU A 260 11.49 -11.28 11.49
C GLU A 260 10.06 -11.04 10.97
N TYR A 261 9.78 -9.83 10.45
CA TYR A 261 8.55 -9.59 9.72
C TYR A 261 8.67 -10.19 8.31
N LYS A 262 9.77 -9.94 7.60
CA LYS A 262 9.97 -10.42 6.22
C LYS A 262 10.00 -11.94 6.10
N ASP A 263 10.55 -12.64 7.09
CA ASP A 263 10.61 -14.10 7.11
C ASP A 263 9.29 -14.76 7.59
N GLY A 264 8.34 -13.95 8.08
CA GLY A 264 7.03 -14.41 8.55
C GLY A 264 7.01 -14.92 9.99
N SER A 265 8.04 -14.64 10.79
CA SER A 265 8.08 -15.02 12.21
C SER A 265 7.11 -14.22 13.09
N TRP A 266 6.70 -13.03 12.66
CA TRP A 266 5.74 -12.21 13.39
C TRP A 266 4.29 -12.48 12.96
N ASP A 267 3.44 -12.77 13.95
CA ASP A 267 2.04 -13.08 13.77
C ASP A 267 1.09 -12.05 14.41
N TYR A 268 -0.13 -11.99 13.88
CA TYR A 268 -1.21 -11.22 14.49
C TYR A 268 -1.85 -12.00 15.64
N ASN A 269 -1.95 -11.36 16.80
CA ASN A 269 -2.65 -11.87 17.97
C ASN A 269 -4.07 -11.31 18.04
N LEU A 270 -5.06 -12.17 18.32
CA LEU A 270 -6.44 -11.74 18.57
C LEU A 270 -6.52 -11.05 19.94
N ILE A 271 -6.97 -9.80 19.95
CA ILE A 271 -7.14 -9.01 21.19
C ILE A 271 -8.60 -8.83 21.59
N GLY A 272 -9.54 -9.18 20.70
CA GLY A 272 -10.96 -9.10 20.97
C GLY A 272 -11.79 -9.41 19.74
N SER A 273 -13.06 -9.75 19.96
CA SER A 273 -14.03 -9.96 18.89
C SER A 273 -15.43 -9.54 19.33
N HIS A 274 -16.23 -9.10 18.37
CA HIS A 274 -17.62 -8.73 18.60
C HIS A 274 -18.50 -9.31 17.50
N LYS A 275 -19.61 -9.93 17.92
CA LYS A 275 -20.54 -10.63 17.03
C LYS A 275 -21.85 -9.87 16.95
N LEU A 276 -22.09 -9.23 15.81
CA LEU A 276 -23.32 -8.51 15.50
C LEU A 276 -24.32 -9.49 14.87
N GLN A 277 -25.17 -10.12 15.69
CA GLN A 277 -26.13 -11.16 15.25
C GLN A 277 -27.44 -10.56 14.71
N LYS A 278 -27.35 -9.66 13.75
CA LYS A 278 -28.50 -9.06 13.08
C LYS A 278 -28.10 -8.51 11.72
N ASP A 279 -29.08 -8.40 10.83
CA ASP A 279 -28.91 -7.75 9.55
C ASP A 279 -28.24 -6.38 9.73
N THR A 280 -27.06 -6.25 9.13
CA THR A 280 -26.22 -5.06 9.26
C THR A 280 -26.07 -4.43 7.88
N SER A 281 -26.40 -3.15 7.75
CA SER A 281 -26.41 -2.46 6.47
C SER A 281 -25.01 -2.20 5.89
N ALA A 282 -23.97 -2.24 6.72
CA ALA A 282 -22.59 -2.01 6.28
C ALA A 282 -21.54 -2.66 7.19
N ALA A 283 -20.45 -3.13 6.59
CA ALA A 283 -19.21 -3.46 7.27
C ALA A 283 -18.36 -2.18 7.39
N CYS A 284 -18.18 -1.68 8.62
CA CYS A 284 -17.37 -0.50 8.91
C CYS A 284 -16.18 -0.84 9.80
N GLY A 285 -15.03 -0.23 9.56
CA GLY A 285 -13.86 -0.35 10.44
C GLY A 285 -13.13 0.97 10.48
N ALA A 286 -12.74 1.44 11.66
CA ALA A 286 -11.96 2.65 11.78
C ALA A 286 -10.97 2.61 12.93
N ILE A 287 -9.88 3.32 12.71
CA ILE A 287 -8.74 3.45 13.62
C ILE A 287 -8.46 4.93 13.76
N PHE A 288 -8.49 5.42 15.00
CA PHE A 288 -8.21 6.82 15.32
C PHE A 288 -7.05 6.90 16.29
N ASP A 289 -6.19 7.91 16.11
CA ASP A 289 -5.35 8.36 17.20
C ASP A 289 -6.24 8.90 18.33
N LEU A 290 -6.11 8.34 19.54
CA LEU A 290 -7.02 8.66 20.65
C LEU A 290 -7.00 10.15 21.02
N LYS A 291 -5.84 10.80 20.93
CA LYS A 291 -5.66 12.22 21.24
C LYS A 291 -6.36 13.12 20.22
N HIS A 292 -6.48 12.68 18.97
CA HIS A 292 -7.05 13.46 17.87
C HIS A 292 -8.47 13.01 17.47
N VAL A 293 -9.11 12.09 18.20
CA VAL A 293 -10.50 11.66 17.93
C VAL A 293 -11.46 12.84 17.84
N LYS A 294 -11.32 13.82 18.74
CA LYS A 294 -12.19 15.01 18.81
C LYS A 294 -11.69 16.18 17.94
N ALA A 295 -10.56 16.03 17.27
CA ALA A 295 -10.03 17.08 16.40
C ALA A 295 -10.93 17.24 15.16
N SER A 296 -11.08 18.46 14.66
CA SER A 296 -11.82 18.74 13.43
C SER A 296 -11.29 17.96 12.22
N ALA A 297 -9.99 17.69 12.19
CA ALA A 297 -9.37 16.87 11.13
C ALA A 297 -9.92 15.43 11.09
N SER A 298 -10.41 14.90 12.19
CA SER A 298 -10.96 13.54 12.29
C SER A 298 -12.49 13.51 12.11
N SER A 299 -13.18 14.65 12.13
CA SER A 299 -14.63 14.72 12.04
C SER A 299 -15.15 14.31 10.65
N GLY A 300 -14.35 14.50 9.60
CA GLY A 300 -14.68 14.08 8.23
C GLY A 300 -15.07 12.61 8.13
N ILE A 301 -14.40 11.73 8.89
CA ILE A 301 -14.71 10.29 8.94
C ILE A 301 -16.12 10.05 9.50
N LEU A 302 -16.53 10.81 10.52
CA LEU A 302 -17.83 10.67 11.17
C LEU A 302 -18.98 11.26 10.33
N HIS A 303 -18.67 12.10 9.35
CA HIS A 303 -19.64 12.60 8.36
C HIS A 303 -19.84 11.59 7.23
N LEU A 304 -20.27 10.36 7.53
CA LEU A 304 -20.37 9.23 6.58
C LEU A 304 -20.87 9.60 5.17
N LYS A 305 -21.96 10.38 5.07
CA LYS A 305 -22.56 10.79 3.79
C LYS A 305 -21.60 11.56 2.86
N SER A 306 -20.51 12.15 3.36
CA SER A 306 -19.56 12.90 2.52
C SER A 306 -18.59 12.02 1.74
N TRP A 307 -18.47 10.73 2.08
CA TRP A 307 -17.47 9.85 1.49
C TRP A 307 -17.92 8.40 1.25
N THR A 308 -19.02 7.97 1.87
CA THR A 308 -19.62 6.66 1.57
C THR A 308 -20.37 6.70 0.24
N GLY A 309 -20.44 5.56 -0.45
CA GLY A 309 -21.21 5.42 -1.68
C GLY A 309 -22.73 5.51 -1.46
N GLU A 310 -23.46 5.62 -2.57
CA GLU A 310 -24.93 5.55 -2.60
C GLU A 310 -25.45 4.26 -1.97
N PRO A 311 -26.72 4.18 -1.53
CA PRO A 311 -27.29 3.01 -0.85
C PRO A 311 -27.09 1.67 -1.56
N ASP A 312 -27.07 1.68 -2.90
CA ASP A 312 -26.92 0.48 -3.73
C ASP A 312 -25.46 0.21 -4.15
N ASP A 313 -24.52 1.05 -3.72
CA ASP A 313 -23.08 0.90 -4.01
C ASP A 313 -22.44 -0.06 -3.00
N SER A 314 -22.22 -1.31 -3.45
CA SER A 314 -21.52 -2.34 -2.69
C SER A 314 -19.99 -2.22 -2.75
N GLN A 315 -19.44 -1.27 -3.50
CA GLN A 315 -17.99 -1.09 -3.56
C GLN A 315 -17.47 -0.54 -2.23
N PRO A 316 -16.37 -1.11 -1.69
CA PRO A 316 -15.73 -0.56 -0.51
C PRO A 316 -15.28 0.88 -0.72
N LYS A 317 -15.60 1.74 0.26
CA LYS A 317 -15.07 3.10 0.34
C LYS A 317 -14.13 3.20 1.52
N ALA A 318 -13.14 4.08 1.38
CA ALA A 318 -12.21 4.38 2.45
C ALA A 318 -12.03 5.90 2.58
N PHE A 319 -11.72 6.33 3.79
CA PHE A 319 -11.43 7.72 4.08
C PHE A 319 -10.25 7.79 5.04
N ILE A 320 -9.31 8.69 4.75
CA ILE A 320 -8.11 8.86 5.55
C ILE A 320 -7.90 10.33 5.86
N THR A 321 -7.47 10.57 7.08
CA THR A 321 -7.07 11.88 7.59
C THR A 321 -5.68 11.76 8.17
N THR A 322 -5.11 12.89 8.61
CA THR A 322 -3.79 12.89 9.24
C THR A 322 -3.67 11.92 10.43
N HIS A 323 -4.75 11.69 11.18
CA HIS A 323 -4.72 10.93 12.43
C HIS A 323 -5.77 9.82 12.53
N ALA A 324 -6.41 9.45 11.42
CA ALA A 324 -7.40 8.41 11.42
C ALA A 324 -7.60 7.81 10.03
N VAL A 325 -8.06 6.57 10.00
CA VAL A 325 -8.47 5.88 8.78
C VAL A 325 -9.75 5.10 9.02
N ALA A 326 -10.60 5.05 8.00
CA ALA A 326 -11.86 4.35 8.05
C ALA A 326 -12.16 3.66 6.72
N VAL A 327 -12.91 2.56 6.80
CA VAL A 327 -13.49 1.85 5.68
C VAL A 327 -14.97 1.62 5.92
N HIS A 328 -15.72 1.59 4.83
CA HIS A 328 -17.16 1.36 4.84
C HIS A 328 -17.56 0.63 3.56
N THR A 329 -18.23 -0.50 3.72
CA THR A 329 -18.75 -1.30 2.62
C THR A 329 -20.20 -1.63 2.88
N ARG A 330 -21.09 -1.28 1.95
CA ARG A 330 -22.51 -1.62 2.09
C ARG A 330 -22.69 -3.10 1.86
N LEU A 331 -23.54 -3.69 2.68
CA LEU A 331 -23.82 -5.11 2.64
C LEU A 331 -25.24 -5.34 2.14
N GLN A 332 -25.41 -6.43 1.41
CA GLN A 332 -26.73 -6.99 1.17
C GLN A 332 -27.26 -7.61 2.46
N LYS A 333 -28.54 -8.00 2.44
CA LYS A 333 -29.20 -8.64 3.58
C LYS A 333 -28.36 -9.82 4.10
N ASN A 334 -28.07 -9.83 5.39
CA ASN A 334 -27.18 -10.80 6.02
C ASN A 334 -27.70 -11.26 7.39
N GLU A 335 -27.07 -12.32 7.93
CA GLU A 335 -27.37 -12.85 9.27
C GLU A 335 -26.55 -12.15 10.37
N GLY A 336 -25.61 -11.30 9.96
CA GLY A 336 -24.76 -10.53 10.84
C GLY A 336 -23.29 -10.53 10.44
N ILE A 337 -22.46 -9.96 11.30
CA ILE A 337 -21.02 -9.82 11.09
C ILE A 337 -20.27 -10.24 12.35
N LEU A 338 -19.20 -11.02 12.17
CA LEU A 338 -18.16 -11.21 13.16
C LEU A 338 -17.02 -10.24 12.89
N VAL A 339 -16.77 -9.34 13.83
CA VAL A 339 -15.62 -8.44 13.80
C VAL A 339 -14.54 -8.98 14.73
N LYS A 340 -13.30 -9.04 14.23
CA LYS A 340 -12.11 -9.43 14.99
C LYS A 340 -11.11 -8.28 14.99
N TYR A 341 -10.55 -8.01 16.15
CA TYR A 341 -9.50 -7.02 16.34
C TYR A 341 -8.21 -7.76 16.65
N GLN A 342 -7.17 -7.50 15.87
CA GLN A 342 -5.89 -8.17 16.00
C GLN A 342 -4.74 -7.17 15.98
N THR A 343 -3.66 -7.50 16.65
CA THR A 343 -2.46 -6.67 16.70
C THR A 343 -1.20 -7.50 16.56
N MET A 344 -0.15 -6.89 16.02
CA MET A 344 1.20 -7.46 15.97
C MET A 344 2.12 -6.58 16.79
N LYS A 345 2.94 -7.19 17.66
CA LYS A 345 3.93 -6.51 18.49
C LYS A 345 5.33 -6.73 17.89
N ALA A 346 6.22 -5.75 18.07
CA ALA A 346 7.62 -5.91 17.74
C ALA A 346 8.30 -6.80 18.79
N GLY A 347 8.49 -8.08 18.48
CA GLY A 347 8.93 -9.08 19.46
C GLY A 347 7.87 -9.32 20.56
N THR A 348 8.29 -9.91 21.69
CA THR A 348 7.38 -10.28 22.79
C THR A 348 6.82 -9.08 23.55
N ASP A 349 7.68 -8.11 23.84
CA ASP A 349 7.38 -7.00 24.76
C ASP A 349 7.45 -5.62 24.11
N GLY A 350 7.71 -5.55 22.80
CA GLY A 350 7.79 -4.27 22.10
C GLY A 350 6.43 -3.64 21.81
N ASP A 351 6.48 -2.49 21.15
CA ASP A 351 5.29 -1.73 20.77
C ASP A 351 4.45 -2.49 19.73
N ILE A 352 3.15 -2.18 19.68
CA ILE A 352 2.25 -2.59 18.60
C ILE A 352 2.68 -1.87 17.32
N VAL A 353 2.94 -2.65 16.28
CA VAL A 353 3.45 -2.24 14.96
C VAL A 353 2.53 -2.60 13.81
N ALA A 354 1.49 -3.42 14.05
CA ALA A 354 0.39 -3.63 13.11
C ALA A 354 -0.95 -3.75 13.85
N ILE A 355 -2.02 -3.26 13.23
CA ILE A 355 -3.40 -3.35 13.71
C ILE A 355 -4.27 -3.83 12.56
N ARG A 356 -5.12 -4.82 12.85
CA ARG A 356 -6.03 -5.41 11.87
C ARG A 356 -7.45 -5.48 12.42
N ILE A 357 -8.40 -4.99 11.64
CA ILE A 357 -9.83 -5.13 11.89
C ILE A 357 -10.41 -5.98 10.75
N SER A 358 -10.79 -7.21 11.05
CA SER A 358 -11.37 -8.15 10.10
C SER A 358 -12.87 -8.30 10.32
N GLN A 359 -13.63 -8.33 9.23
CA GLN A 359 -15.08 -8.35 9.22
C GLN A 359 -15.55 -9.49 8.32
N GLN A 360 -16.19 -10.47 8.93
CA GLN A 360 -16.66 -11.68 8.27
C GLN A 360 -18.19 -11.75 8.38
N LEU A 361 -18.88 -11.96 7.26
CA LEU A 361 -20.30 -12.26 7.27
C LEU A 361 -20.56 -13.59 8.01
N LEU A 362 -21.62 -13.62 8.82
CA LEU A 362 -22.05 -14.79 9.59
C LEU A 362 -22.88 -15.77 8.77
#